data_AF-A0A183A3R3-F1
#
_entry.id   AF-A0A183A3R3-F1
#
_cell.length_a   1.000
_cell.length_b   1.000
_cell.length_c   1.000
_cell.angle_alpha   90.00
_cell.angle_beta   90.00
_cell.angle_gamma   90.00
#
_symmetry.space_group_name_H-M   'P 1'
#
loop_
_entity.id
_entity.type
_entity.pdbx_description
1 polymer ?
#
loop_
_entity_poly.entity_id
_entity_poly.type
_entity_poly.pdbx_seq_one_letter_code
_entity_poly.pdbx_strand_id
1 'polypeptide(L)'
;MAANLRAEKTGFAKQAAERMAAKFDGEEAAKTLRWIRQLPVPNGIPNQFLCAVDKIPRDIQTVDMDQYADYLTDGLVLGYVMACVRPAWLSHIQSEKSWQVSTSKPFEMSRQRERIGLFLQFLSEVGVPGPSQFQTDQLYEKTGLAQVVIAMSNLVVIVGK
;
A
#
# COMPACT_ATOMS: atom_id res chain seq x y z
N MET A 1 -35.68 -18.27 -24.34
CA MET A 1 -35.77 -18.39 -22.87
C MET A 1 -34.36 -18.27 -22.32
N ALA A 2 -34.06 -17.19 -21.61
CA ALA A 2 -32.72 -16.90 -21.09
C ALA A 2 -32.73 -17.03 -19.56
N ALA A 3 -31.99 -17.99 -19.02
CA ALA A 3 -31.59 -18.10 -17.61
C ALA A 3 -30.50 -19.18 -17.47
N ASN A 4 -29.59 -18.99 -16.50
CA ASN A 4 -28.54 -19.91 -15.99
C ASN A 4 -27.26 -20.05 -16.86
N LEU A 5 -26.02 -19.82 -16.39
CA LEU A 5 -25.45 -19.75 -15.05
C LEU A 5 -24.29 -18.74 -14.95
N ARG A 6 -24.39 -17.77 -14.03
CA ARG A 6 -23.24 -17.04 -13.45
C ARG A 6 -22.78 -17.82 -12.22
N ALA A 7 -21.86 -18.78 -12.35
CA ALA A 7 -21.31 -19.47 -11.17
C ALA A 7 -19.96 -20.21 -11.40
N GLU A 8 -18.94 -19.56 -11.97
CA GLU A 8 -17.58 -20.15 -12.02
C GLU A 8 -16.43 -19.17 -11.71
N LYS A 9 -16.69 -17.89 -11.45
CA LYS A 9 -15.61 -16.90 -11.24
C LYS A 9 -15.01 -16.90 -9.83
N THR A 10 -15.66 -17.50 -8.85
CA THR A 10 -15.24 -17.43 -7.43
C THR A 10 -14.13 -18.43 -7.09
N GLY A 11 -14.10 -19.61 -7.71
CA GLY A 11 -13.10 -20.65 -7.45
C GLY A 11 -11.71 -20.32 -8.01
N PHE A 12 -11.64 -19.77 -9.23
CA PHE A 12 -10.37 -19.38 -9.85
C PHE A 12 -9.71 -18.20 -9.14
N ALA A 13 -10.49 -17.19 -8.73
CA ALA A 13 -9.98 -16.06 -7.98
C ALA A 13 -9.41 -16.50 -6.62
N LYS A 14 -10.09 -17.42 -5.92
CA LYS A 14 -9.61 -17.96 -4.64
C LYS A 14 -8.32 -18.78 -4.80
N GLN A 15 -8.24 -19.69 -5.78
CA GLN A 15 -7.00 -20.44 -6.04
C GLN A 15 -5.84 -19.55 -6.48
N ALA A 16 -6.10 -18.50 -7.27
CA ALA A 16 -5.07 -17.54 -7.63
C ALA A 16 -4.56 -16.76 -6.42
N ALA A 17 -5.46 -16.34 -5.52
CA ALA A 17 -5.08 -15.67 -4.27
C ALA A 17 -4.27 -16.60 -3.34
N GLU A 18 -4.67 -17.87 -3.18
CA GLU A 18 -3.92 -18.86 -2.39
C GLU A 18 -2.51 -19.11 -2.95
N ARG A 19 -2.37 -19.19 -4.27
CA ARG A 19 -1.04 -19.30 -4.93
C ARG A 19 -0.19 -18.05 -4.76
N MET A 20 -0.79 -16.87 -4.69
CA MET A 20 -0.07 -15.62 -4.43
C MET A 20 0.31 -15.49 -2.95
N ALA A 21 -0.55 -15.93 -2.03
CA ALA A 21 -0.27 -15.99 -0.60
C ALA A 21 0.94 -16.91 -0.32
N ALA A 22 1.06 -18.02 -1.05
CA ALA A 22 2.23 -18.90 -0.96
C ALA A 22 3.56 -18.25 -1.41
N LYS A 23 3.50 -17.11 -2.12
CA LYS A 23 4.68 -16.35 -2.55
C LYS A 23 5.00 -15.18 -1.61
N PHE A 24 4.21 -14.97 -0.57
CA PHE A 24 4.49 -13.90 0.38
C PHE A 24 5.71 -14.25 1.21
N ASP A 25 6.70 -13.36 1.17
CA ASP A 25 7.92 -13.45 1.97
C ASP A 25 7.84 -12.42 3.10
N GLY A 26 7.65 -12.92 4.33
CA GLY A 26 7.52 -12.08 5.52
C GLY A 26 8.80 -11.36 5.93
N GLU A 27 9.98 -11.89 5.57
CA GLU A 27 11.26 -11.20 5.82
C GLU A 27 11.42 -10.04 4.83
N GLU A 28 11.11 -10.26 3.56
CA GLU A 28 11.16 -9.20 2.54
C GLU A 28 10.13 -8.10 2.84
N ALA A 29 8.91 -8.47 3.24
CA ALA A 29 7.89 -7.54 3.70
C ALA A 29 8.37 -6.71 4.91
N ALA A 30 9.04 -7.33 5.89
CA ALA A 30 9.59 -6.61 7.03
C ALA A 30 10.73 -5.65 6.63
N LYS A 31 11.54 -5.98 5.60
CA LYS A 31 12.56 -5.06 5.07
C LYS A 31 11.91 -3.80 4.47
N THR A 32 10.82 -3.92 3.72
CA THR A 32 10.15 -2.74 3.15
C THR A 32 9.57 -1.85 4.26
N LEU A 33 8.97 -2.43 5.31
CA LEU A 33 8.48 -1.69 6.48
C LEU A 33 9.61 -0.96 7.24
N ARG A 34 10.76 -1.60 7.42
CA ARG A 34 11.95 -0.98 8.02
C ARG A 34 12.47 0.17 7.16
N TRP A 35 12.52 -0.01 5.85
CA TRP A 35 12.93 1.05 4.93
C TRP A 35 12.02 2.28 5.03
N ILE A 36 10.70 2.10 5.11
CA ILE A 36 9.75 3.21 5.31
C ILE A 36 10.14 4.04 6.53
N ARG A 37 10.47 3.38 7.65
CA ARG A 37 10.89 4.04 8.88
C ARG A 37 12.22 4.79 8.80
N GLN A 38 13.05 4.48 7.81
CA GLN A 38 14.37 5.09 7.60
C GLN A 38 14.33 6.27 6.62
N LEU A 39 13.20 6.51 5.94
CA LEU A 39 13.08 7.59 4.98
C LEU A 39 13.29 8.96 5.65
N PRO A 40 13.97 9.91 4.98
CA PRO A 40 14.17 11.25 5.51
C PRO A 40 12.83 11.99 5.56
N VAL A 41 12.47 12.46 6.76
CA VAL A 41 11.19 13.14 6.99
C VAL A 41 11.29 14.60 6.55
N PRO A 42 10.48 15.06 5.58
CA PRO A 42 10.45 16.46 5.18
C PRO A 42 9.76 17.33 6.23
N ASN A 43 10.13 18.62 6.27
CA ASN A 43 9.46 19.60 7.13
C ASN A 43 8.00 19.78 6.73
N GLY A 44 7.10 19.83 7.72
CA GLY A 44 5.67 20.05 7.49
C GLY A 44 4.86 18.80 7.16
N ILE A 45 5.42 17.60 7.37
CA ILE A 45 4.66 16.36 7.15
C ILE A 45 3.41 16.29 8.04
N PRO A 46 2.24 15.88 7.51
CA PRO A 46 1.02 15.72 8.31
C PRO A 46 1.21 14.76 9.49
N ASN A 47 0.74 15.15 10.67
CA ASN A 47 0.91 14.34 11.89
C ASN A 47 0.29 12.93 11.77
N GLN A 48 -0.84 12.81 11.07
CA GLN A 48 -1.49 11.53 10.78
C GLN A 48 -0.59 10.52 10.05
N PHE A 49 0.37 10.98 9.23
CA PHE A 49 1.34 10.12 8.56
C PHE A 49 2.39 9.61 9.55
N LEU A 50 2.88 10.49 10.42
CA LEU A 50 3.81 10.11 11.48
C LEU A 50 3.16 9.10 12.44
N CYS A 51 1.92 9.33 12.86
CA CYS A 51 1.18 8.40 13.70
C CYS A 51 0.95 7.04 13.02
N ALA A 52 0.77 7.00 11.69
CA ALA A 52 0.60 5.75 10.97
C ALA A 52 1.91 4.94 10.92
N VAL A 53 3.04 5.61 10.63
CA VAL A 53 4.37 4.97 10.58
C VAL A 53 4.84 4.54 11.97
N ASP A 54 4.49 5.27 13.03
CA ASP A 54 4.91 4.92 14.40
C ASP A 54 4.32 3.59 14.89
N LYS A 55 3.21 3.14 14.30
CA LYS A 55 2.63 1.80 14.56
C LYS A 55 3.54 0.67 14.06
N ILE A 56 4.41 0.94 13.09
CA ILE A 56 5.33 -0.07 12.54
C ILE A 56 6.49 -0.27 13.54
N PRO A 57 6.73 -1.48 14.06
CA PRO A 57 7.85 -1.75 14.96
C PRO A 57 9.20 -1.48 14.28
N ARG A 58 10.14 -0.85 15.02
CA ARG A 58 11.48 -0.48 14.49
C ARG A 58 12.31 -1.69 14.10
N ASP A 59 12.30 -2.72 14.94
CA ASP A 59 13.17 -3.89 14.83
C ASP A 59 12.45 -5.10 14.23
N ILE A 60 11.41 -4.87 13.42
CA ILE A 60 10.64 -5.94 12.78
C ILE A 60 11.55 -6.75 11.85
N GLN A 61 11.66 -8.06 12.11
CA GLN A 61 12.47 -8.99 11.30
C GLN A 61 11.61 -9.79 10.32
N THR A 62 10.40 -10.16 10.75
CA THR A 62 9.41 -10.87 9.96
C THR A 62 8.04 -10.27 10.25
N VAL A 63 7.13 -10.37 9.29
CA VAL A 63 5.74 -9.93 9.42
C VAL A 63 4.84 -10.91 8.67
N ASP A 64 3.65 -11.17 9.18
CA ASP A 64 2.65 -11.95 8.44
C ASP A 64 1.85 -11.06 7.45
N MET A 65 1.03 -11.71 6.63
CA MET A 65 0.21 -11.04 5.61
C MET A 65 -0.79 -10.05 6.23
N ASP A 66 -1.48 -10.45 7.29
CA ASP A 66 -2.51 -9.62 7.90
C ASP A 66 -1.93 -8.37 8.54
N GLN A 67 -0.84 -8.54 9.29
CA GLN A 67 -0.10 -7.44 9.91
C GLN A 67 0.47 -6.49 8.86
N TYR A 68 1.09 -7.00 7.80
CA TYR A 68 1.64 -6.18 6.73
C TYR A 68 0.55 -5.34 6.06
N ALA A 69 -0.60 -5.95 5.77
CA ALA A 69 -1.75 -5.23 5.23
C ALA A 69 -2.28 -4.17 6.21
N ASP A 70 -2.42 -4.51 7.49
CA ASP A 70 -2.98 -3.59 8.50
C ASP A 70 -2.19 -2.28 8.62
N TYR A 71 -0.87 -2.32 8.38
CA TYR A 71 -0.05 -1.10 8.34
C TYR A 71 -0.27 -0.23 7.10
N LEU A 72 -0.73 -0.81 5.99
CA LEU A 72 -0.73 -0.14 4.67
C LEU A 72 -2.14 0.15 4.13
N THR A 73 -3.15 -0.63 4.51
CA THR A 73 -4.51 -0.58 3.93
C THR A 73 -5.21 0.75 4.18
N ASP A 74 -4.90 1.47 5.25
CA ASP A 74 -5.46 2.81 5.48
C ASP A 74 -4.90 3.88 4.51
N GLY A 75 -3.83 3.54 3.78
CA GLY A 75 -3.16 4.40 2.80
C GLY A 75 -2.33 5.53 3.40
N LEU A 76 -2.33 5.75 4.72
CA LEU A 76 -1.62 6.86 5.36
C LEU A 76 -0.11 6.63 5.35
N VAL A 77 0.33 5.38 5.57
CA VAL A 77 1.75 5.01 5.41
C VAL A 77 2.20 5.18 3.96
N LEU A 78 1.34 4.91 2.98
CA LEU A 78 1.65 5.14 1.56
C LEU A 78 1.84 6.63 1.26
N GLY A 79 0.97 7.49 1.82
CA GLY A 79 1.12 8.95 1.75
C GLY A 79 2.40 9.46 2.40
N TYR A 80 2.79 8.88 3.54
CA TYR A 80 4.08 9.15 4.16
C TYR A 80 5.24 8.85 3.20
N VAL A 81 5.23 7.68 2.55
CA VAL A 81 6.27 7.28 1.60
C VAL A 81 6.34 8.26 0.44
N MET A 82 5.21 8.63 -0.15
CA MET A 82 5.15 9.63 -1.24
C MET A 82 5.77 10.96 -0.80
N ALA A 83 5.40 11.46 0.37
CA ALA A 83 5.90 12.71 0.92
C ALA A 83 7.43 12.68 1.16
N CYS A 84 7.97 11.57 1.67
CA CYS A 84 9.40 11.46 1.95
C CYS A 84 10.23 11.27 0.68
N VAL A 85 9.73 10.50 -0.30
CA VAL A 85 10.44 10.26 -1.56
C VAL A 85 10.37 11.47 -2.50
N ARG A 86 9.23 12.17 -2.52
CA ARG A 86 9.05 13.42 -3.28
C ARG A 86 8.48 14.54 -2.41
N PRO A 87 9.32 15.25 -1.64
CA PRO A 87 8.88 16.35 -0.79
C PRO A 87 8.13 17.46 -1.53
N ALA A 88 8.41 17.65 -2.82
CA ALA A 88 7.69 18.63 -3.66
C ALA A 88 6.18 18.38 -3.75
N TRP A 89 5.72 17.15 -3.46
CA TRP A 89 4.30 16.78 -3.50
C TRP A 89 3.55 17.08 -2.21
N LEU A 90 4.26 17.50 -1.16
CA LEU A 90 3.67 17.68 0.16
C LEU A 90 2.54 18.71 0.17
N SER A 91 2.69 19.81 -0.57
CA SER A 91 1.66 20.83 -0.72
C SER A 91 0.40 20.29 -1.40
N HIS A 92 0.56 19.43 -2.41
CA HIS A 92 -0.55 18.79 -3.10
C HIS A 92 -1.29 17.82 -2.17
N ILE A 93 -0.55 16.95 -1.47
CA ILE A 93 -1.10 16.00 -0.50
C ILE A 93 -1.89 16.74 0.60
N GLN A 94 -1.38 17.86 1.11
CA GLN A 94 -2.07 18.64 2.15
C GLN A 94 -3.37 19.30 1.66
N SER A 95 -3.46 19.63 0.37
CA SER A 95 -4.65 20.25 -0.22
C SER A 95 -5.79 19.24 -0.49
N GLU A 96 -5.45 17.96 -0.58
CA GLU A 96 -6.38 16.92 -0.96
C GLU A 96 -7.19 16.38 0.23
N LYS A 97 -8.52 16.35 0.07
CA LYS A 97 -9.44 15.83 1.09
C LYS A 97 -9.26 14.33 1.34
N SER A 98 -8.70 13.62 0.36
CA SER A 98 -8.48 12.17 0.37
C SER A 98 -7.54 11.78 1.50
N TRP A 99 -6.59 12.66 1.87
CA TRP A 99 -5.69 12.44 2.99
C TRP A 99 -6.31 12.70 4.35
N GLN A 100 -7.40 13.46 4.46
CA GLN A 100 -8.06 13.67 5.75
C GLN A 100 -8.69 12.35 6.25
N VAL A 101 -8.50 12.01 7.52
CA VAL A 101 -9.17 10.85 8.13
C VAL A 101 -10.63 11.22 8.44
N SER A 102 -11.57 10.38 8.01
CA SER A 102 -13.00 10.52 8.31
C SER A 102 -13.40 9.63 9.48
N THR A 103 -14.27 10.14 10.34
CA THR A 103 -14.94 9.32 11.37
C THR A 103 -16.07 8.47 10.79
N SER A 104 -16.55 8.79 9.59
CA SER A 104 -17.60 8.07 8.91
C SER A 104 -17.02 6.95 8.06
N LYS A 105 -17.38 5.70 8.41
CA LYS A 105 -16.85 4.49 7.77
C LYS A 105 -17.00 4.50 6.23
N PRO A 106 -18.16 4.82 5.64
CA PRO A 106 -18.30 4.83 4.18
C PRO A 106 -17.35 5.82 3.48
N PHE A 107 -17.18 7.02 4.05
CA PHE A 107 -16.26 8.01 3.51
C PHE A 107 -14.80 7.58 3.69
N GLU A 108 -14.46 7.01 4.83
CA GLU A 108 -13.10 6.51 5.06
C GLU A 108 -12.75 5.35 4.13
N MET A 109 -13.66 4.39 3.91
CA MET A 109 -13.45 3.30 2.95
C MET A 109 -13.18 3.82 1.53
N SER A 110 -13.91 4.85 1.09
CA SER A 110 -13.66 5.50 -0.20
C SER A 110 -12.28 6.17 -0.24
N ARG A 111 -11.91 6.89 0.82
CA ARG A 111 -10.62 7.59 0.92
C ARG A 111 -9.44 6.62 0.96
N GLN A 112 -9.56 5.49 1.66
CA GLN A 112 -8.52 4.46 1.69
C GLN A 112 -8.21 3.93 0.29
N ARG A 113 -9.25 3.55 -0.47
CA ARG A 113 -9.10 3.10 -1.86
C ARG A 113 -8.48 4.19 -2.75
N GLU A 114 -8.88 5.43 -2.54
CA GLU A 114 -8.36 6.59 -3.27
C GLU A 114 -6.87 6.85 -2.96
N ARG A 115 -6.46 6.84 -1.69
CA ARG A 115 -5.06 6.98 -1.26
C ARG A 115 -4.17 5.89 -1.87
N ILE A 116 -4.64 4.64 -1.90
CA ILE A 116 -3.94 3.54 -2.55
C ILE A 116 -3.82 3.81 -4.07
N GLY A 117 -4.88 4.29 -4.71
CA GLY A 117 -4.86 4.67 -6.12
C GLY A 117 -3.83 5.78 -6.43
N LEU A 118 -3.77 6.82 -5.60
CA LEU A 118 -2.77 7.89 -5.71
C LEU A 118 -1.34 7.35 -5.56
N PHE A 119 -1.14 6.39 -4.65
CA PHE A 119 0.14 5.72 -4.50
C PHE A 119 0.56 4.94 -5.75
N LEU A 120 -0.36 4.23 -6.41
CA LEU A 120 -0.07 3.50 -7.66
C LEU A 120 0.30 4.44 -8.82
N GLN A 121 -0.35 5.61 -8.91
CA GLN A 121 0.04 6.65 -9.85
C GLN A 121 1.48 7.13 -9.55
N PHE A 122 1.77 7.40 -8.29
CA PHE A 122 3.11 7.77 -7.84
C PHE A 122 4.17 6.70 -8.18
N LEU A 123 3.88 5.40 -7.97
CA LEU A 123 4.78 4.31 -8.34
C LEU A 123 5.16 4.36 -9.84
N SER A 124 4.18 4.63 -10.69
CA SER A 124 4.40 4.78 -12.13
C SER A 124 5.32 5.96 -12.45
N GLU A 125 5.12 7.09 -11.78
CA GLU A 125 5.90 8.31 -12.02
C GLU A 125 7.34 8.24 -11.50
N VAL A 126 7.61 7.46 -10.45
CA VAL A 126 8.98 7.20 -9.98
C VAL A 126 9.66 6.08 -10.78
N GLY A 127 8.95 5.46 -11.72
CA GLY A 127 9.51 4.50 -12.66
C GLY A 127 9.40 3.03 -12.24
N VAL A 128 8.53 2.69 -11.26
CA VAL A 128 8.23 1.29 -10.97
C VAL A 128 7.48 0.69 -12.17
N PRO A 129 7.99 -0.39 -12.79
CA PRO A 129 7.35 -0.99 -13.96
C PRO A 129 5.92 -1.47 -13.64
N GLY A 130 4.98 -1.21 -14.54
CA GLY A 130 3.58 -1.64 -14.39
C GLY A 130 3.39 -3.12 -13.99
N PRO A 131 4.14 -4.10 -14.55
CA PRO A 131 4.03 -5.51 -14.14
C PRO A 131 4.46 -5.79 -12.69
N SER A 132 5.23 -4.89 -12.09
CA SER A 132 5.68 -4.97 -10.69
C SER A 132 4.78 -4.18 -9.74
N GLN A 133 3.77 -3.48 -10.25
CA GLN A 133 2.79 -2.77 -9.43
C GLN A 133 1.65 -3.71 -9.01
N PHE A 134 0.96 -3.35 -7.94
CA PHE A 134 -0.24 -4.03 -7.47
C PHE A 134 -1.50 -3.25 -7.86
N GLN A 135 -2.67 -3.85 -7.67
CA GLN A 135 -3.97 -3.20 -7.84
C GLN A 135 -4.55 -2.77 -6.51
N THR A 136 -5.40 -1.74 -6.48
CA THR A 136 -6.03 -1.24 -5.25
C THR A 136 -6.66 -2.35 -4.41
N ASP A 137 -7.42 -3.26 -5.03
CA ASP A 137 -8.08 -4.37 -4.33
C ASP A 137 -7.10 -5.40 -3.77
N GLN A 138 -5.90 -5.54 -4.35
CA GLN A 138 -4.88 -6.49 -3.85
C GLN A 138 -4.36 -6.10 -2.48
N LEU A 139 -4.29 -4.81 -2.18
CA LEU A 139 -3.96 -4.29 -0.85
C LEU A 139 -5.22 -4.12 0.01
N TYR A 140 -6.26 -3.48 -0.53
CA TYR A 140 -7.45 -3.13 0.25
C TYR A 140 -8.20 -4.38 0.75
N GLU A 141 -8.39 -5.39 -0.11
CA GLU A 141 -9.06 -6.65 0.25
C GLU A 141 -8.06 -7.73 0.71
N LYS A 142 -6.78 -7.37 0.88
CA LYS A 142 -5.70 -8.30 1.28
C LYS A 142 -5.52 -9.52 0.37
N THR A 143 -5.87 -9.41 -0.91
CA THR A 143 -5.91 -10.56 -1.85
C THR A 143 -4.60 -10.81 -2.61
N GLY A 144 -3.67 -9.86 -2.62
CA GLY A 144 -2.45 -9.93 -3.45
C GLY A 144 -1.21 -9.35 -2.79
N LEU A 145 -1.02 -9.60 -1.49
CA LEU A 145 0.02 -8.94 -0.69
C LEU A 145 1.44 -9.25 -1.13
N ALA A 146 1.71 -10.43 -1.72
CA ALA A 146 3.01 -10.72 -2.32
C ALA A 146 3.36 -9.71 -3.45
N GLN A 147 2.36 -9.30 -4.25
CA GLN A 147 2.54 -8.27 -5.27
C GLN A 147 2.78 -6.89 -4.66
N VAL A 148 2.13 -6.59 -3.53
CA VAL A 148 2.37 -5.34 -2.77
C VAL A 148 3.82 -5.30 -2.28
N VAL A 149 4.32 -6.40 -1.72
CA VAL A 149 5.74 -6.51 -1.31
C VAL A 149 6.68 -6.30 -2.49
N ILE A 150 6.43 -6.97 -3.63
CA ILE A 150 7.22 -6.77 -4.86
C ILE A 150 7.26 -5.31 -5.28
N ALA A 151 6.12 -4.63 -5.31
CA ALA A 151 6.04 -3.22 -5.69
C ALA A 151 6.86 -2.33 -4.74
N MET A 152 6.75 -2.58 -3.44
CA MET A 152 7.50 -1.86 -2.41
C MET A 152 9.00 -2.13 -2.50
N SER A 153 9.43 -3.38 -2.70
CA SER A 153 10.85 -3.71 -2.90
C SER A 153 11.42 -3.06 -4.16
N ASN A 154 10.65 -2.98 -5.26
CA ASN A 154 11.07 -2.23 -6.45
C ASN A 154 11.23 -0.73 -6.15
N LEU A 155 10.31 -0.15 -5.39
CA LEU A 155 10.41 1.24 -4.96
C LEU A 155 11.67 1.48 -4.11
N VAL A 156 11.97 0.58 -3.16
CA VAL A 156 13.20 0.63 -2.34
C VAL A 156 14.44 0.68 -3.22
N VAL A 157 14.50 -0.19 -4.24
CA VAL A 157 15.64 -0.27 -5.18
C VAL A 157 15.76 1.00 -6.03
N ILE A 158 14.64 1.61 -6.45
CA ILE A 158 14.65 2.83 -7.26
C ILE A 158 15.10 4.04 -6.44
N VAL A 159 14.60 4.18 -5.21
CA VAL A 159 14.92 5.30 -4.32
C VAL A 159 16.32 5.18 -3.71
N GLY A 160 16.81 3.96 -3.52
CA GLY A 160 18.15 3.69 -3.01
C GLY A 160 19.29 3.81 -4.04
N LYS A 161 18.97 4.11 -5.31
CA LYS A 161 19.94 4.43 -6.37
C LYS A 161 20.20 5.93 -6.43
#